data_AF-F0Y1N0-F1
#
_entry.id   AF-F0Y1N0-F1
#
_cell.length_a   1.000
_cell.length_b   1.000
_cell.length_c   1.000
_cell.angle_alpha   90.00
_cell.angle_beta   90.00
_cell.angle_gamma   90.00
#
_symmetry.space_group_name_H-M   'P 1'
#
loop_
_entity.id
_entity.type
_entity.pdbx_description
1 polymer ?
#
loop_
_entity_poly.entity_id
_entity_poly.type
_entity_poly.pdbx_seq_one_letter_code
_entity_poly.pdbx_strand_id
1 'polypeptide(L)'
;DSNVALDAPVVCARCGKGPARKRCGKCRKVHYCSQLCQMGHWATHKHACGVVLAKAPPKAPRPPGDESESEEEDTRPRDMYGEIDRRPPEDTTRMIGV
;
A
#
# COMPACT_ATOMS: atom_id res chain seq x y z
N ASP A 1 9.51 -5.73 31.25
CA ASP A 1 8.10 -6.08 31.42
C ASP A 1 7.42 -5.97 30.06
N SER A 2 7.25 -7.10 29.38
CA SER A 2 6.80 -7.17 27.99
C SER A 2 5.29 -7.07 27.94
N ASN A 3 4.75 -5.86 27.72
CA ASN A 3 3.33 -5.66 27.46
C ASN A 3 2.99 -6.10 26.03
N VAL A 4 2.93 -7.42 25.81
CA VAL A 4 2.38 -7.99 24.58
C VAL A 4 0.86 -7.96 24.73
N ALA A 5 0.24 -6.88 24.26
CA ALA A 5 -1.19 -6.85 24.05
C ALA A 5 -1.55 -7.95 23.06
N LEU A 6 -2.13 -9.05 23.54
CA LEU A 6 -2.74 -10.07 22.69
C LEU A 6 -4.00 -9.45 22.09
N ASP A 7 -3.82 -8.65 21.03
CA ASP A 7 -4.92 -8.06 20.28
C ASP A 7 -5.79 -9.19 19.74
N ALA A 8 -6.95 -9.39 20.37
CA ALA A 8 -7.91 -10.41 19.94
C ALA A 8 -8.18 -10.21 18.44
N PRO A 9 -8.14 -11.29 17.63
CA PRO A 9 -8.25 -11.17 16.19
C PRO A 9 -9.59 -10.52 15.84
N VAL A 10 -9.52 -9.32 15.27
CA VAL A 10 -10.72 -8.57 14.90
C VAL A 10 -11.44 -9.34 13.79
N VAL A 11 -12.70 -9.69 14.04
CA VAL A 11 -13.53 -10.50 13.14
C VAL A 11 -14.47 -9.65 12.30
N CYS A 12 -14.87 -10.18 11.14
CA CYS A 12 -15.80 -9.51 10.24
C CYS A 12 -17.23 -9.59 10.78
N ALA A 13 -17.90 -8.46 10.95
CA ALA A 13 -19.28 -8.43 11.45
C ALA A 13 -20.32 -9.07 10.52
N ARG A 14 -19.99 -9.29 9.23
CA ARG A 14 -20.91 -9.97 8.29
C ARG A 14 -20.71 -11.48 8.25
N CYS A 15 -19.46 -11.95 8.18
CA CYS A 15 -19.15 -13.35 7.89
C CYS A 15 -18.44 -14.08 9.04
N GLY A 16 -18.12 -13.39 10.14
CA GLY A 16 -17.42 -13.96 11.30
C GLY A 16 -15.95 -14.32 11.06
N LYS A 17 -15.44 -14.20 9.83
CA LYS A 17 -14.06 -14.55 9.47
C LYS A 17 -13.09 -13.41 9.80
N GLY A 18 -11.89 -13.76 10.27
CA GLY A 18 -10.79 -12.82 10.52
C GLY A 18 -9.60 -13.06 9.57
N PRO A 19 -8.65 -12.11 9.49
CA PRO A 19 -8.65 -10.81 10.14
C PRO A 19 -9.46 -9.76 9.36
N ALA A 20 -10.33 -9.04 10.06
CA ALA A 20 -11.11 -7.93 9.51
C ALA A 20 -10.29 -6.63 9.53
N ARG A 21 -9.48 -6.44 8.50
CA ARG A 21 -8.56 -5.30 8.37
C ARG A 21 -9.24 -3.97 8.07
N LYS A 22 -10.48 -3.98 7.57
CA LYS A 22 -11.21 -2.77 7.19
C LYS A 22 -12.21 -2.40 8.28
N ARG A 23 -12.35 -1.11 8.57
CA ARG A 23 -13.36 -0.59 9.50
C ARG A 23 -14.31 0.35 8.78
N CYS A 24 -15.54 0.47 9.29
CA CYS A 24 -16.49 1.44 8.74
C CYS A 24 -15.90 2.86 8.82
N GLY A 25 -15.81 3.57 7.69
CA GLY A 25 -15.24 4.92 7.65
C GLY A 25 -15.99 5.95 8.49
N LYS A 26 -17.30 5.76 8.68
CA LYS A 26 -18.16 6.72 9.40
C LYS A 26 -18.10 6.53 10.92
N CYS A 27 -18.38 5.32 11.41
CA CYS A 27 -18.42 5.06 12.86
C CYS A 27 -17.12 4.52 13.43
N ARG A 28 -16.25 3.89 12.61
CA ARG A 28 -15.03 3.18 13.02
C ARG A 28 -15.22 2.08 14.09
N LYS A 29 -16.46 1.76 14.46
CA LYS A 29 -16.82 0.78 15.51
C LYS A 29 -16.83 -0.66 15.00
N VAL A 30 -17.21 -0.87 13.74
CA VAL A 30 -17.42 -2.22 13.16
C VAL A 30 -16.36 -2.50 12.10
N HIS A 31 -15.88 -3.74 12.09
CA HIS A 31 -14.83 -4.22 11.18
C HIS A 31 -15.36 -5.25 10.17
N TYR A 32 -14.74 -5.27 9.00
CA TYR A 32 -15.08 -6.08 7.85
C TYR A 32 -13.81 -6.63 7.19
N CYS A 33 -13.89 -7.84 6.64
CA CYS A 33 -12.81 -8.41 5.83
C CYS A 33 -12.75 -7.78 4.42
N SER A 34 -13.88 -7.32 3.89
CA SER A 34 -13.99 -6.76 2.54
C SER A 34 -15.08 -5.70 2.42
N GLN A 35 -15.02 -4.89 1.37
CA GLN A 35 -16.04 -3.90 1.05
C GLN A 35 -17.40 -4.56 0.74
N LEU A 36 -17.38 -5.74 0.10
CA LEU A 36 -18.59 -6.54 -0.12
C LEU A 36 -19.26 -6.92 1.21
N CYS A 37 -18.47 -7.22 2.25
CA CYS A 37 -19.01 -7.49 3.57
C CYS A 37 -19.57 -6.24 4.25
N GLN A 38 -18.96 -5.09 4.05
CA GLN A 38 -19.50 -3.82 4.55
C GLN A 38 -20.83 -3.48 3.88
N MET A 39 -20.92 -3.57 2.54
CA MET A 39 -22.13 -3.29 1.77
C MET A 39 -23.26 -4.27 2.12
N GLY A 40 -22.96 -5.57 2.21
CA GLY A 40 -23.96 -6.57 2.58
C GLY A 40 -24.47 -6.43 4.02
N HIS A 41 -23.65 -5.91 4.93
CA HIS A 41 -24.06 -5.60 6.31
C HIS A 41 -24.67 -4.20 6.46
N TRP A 42 -24.64 -3.35 5.41
CA TRP A 42 -25.07 -1.96 5.51
C TRP A 42 -26.55 -1.81 5.88
N ALA A 43 -27.41 -2.70 5.37
CA ALA A 43 -28.85 -2.65 5.62
C ALA A 43 -29.19 -2.67 7.12
N THR A 44 -28.47 -3.46 7.92
CA THR A 44 -28.62 -3.53 9.37
C THR A 44 -27.73 -2.51 10.08
N HIS A 45 -26.51 -2.29 9.57
CA HIS A 45 -25.53 -1.39 10.19
C HIS A 45 -25.95 0.08 10.15
N LYS A 46 -26.69 0.54 9.12
CA LYS A 46 -27.02 1.96 8.91
C LYS A 46 -27.68 2.62 10.12
N HIS A 47 -28.54 1.89 10.83
CA HIS A 47 -29.26 2.37 12.02
C HIS A 47 -28.31 2.61 13.20
N ALA A 48 -27.28 1.77 13.34
CA ALA A 48 -26.28 1.88 14.41
C ALA A 48 -25.07 2.77 14.02
N CYS A 49 -24.83 2.99 12.72
CA CYS A 49 -23.67 3.71 12.20
C CYS A 49 -23.62 5.20 12.64
N GLY A 50 -24.75 5.79 13.02
CA GLY A 50 -24.84 7.20 13.44
C GLY A 50 -24.58 7.47 14.93
N VAL A 51 -24.52 6.46 15.80
CA VAL A 51 -24.48 6.66 17.26
C VAL A 51 -23.04 6.82 17.79
N VAL A 52 -22.26 7.69 17.17
CA VAL A 52 -20.93 8.09 17.67
C VAL A 52 -20.99 9.53 18.16
N LEU A 53 -21.63 9.71 19.31
CA LEU A 53 -21.30 10.84 20.18
C LEU A 53 -19.83 10.70 20.60
N ALA A 54 -19.13 11.81 20.45
CA ALA A 54 -17.69 11.96 20.57
C ALA A 54 -17.10 11.27 21.81
N LYS A 55 -16.15 10.36 21.57
CA LYS A 55 -14.97 10.16 22.42
C LYS A 55 -13.89 9.54 21.55
N ALA A 56 -13.21 10.40 20.79
CA ALA A 56 -11.91 10.03 20.23
C ALA A 56 -10.90 10.07 21.38
N PRO A 57 -10.10 9.02 21.63
CA PRO A 57 -8.74 9.29 22.08
C PRO A 57 -7.98 9.88 20.88
N PRO A 58 -7.38 11.08 21.01
CA PRO A 58 -6.38 11.52 20.05
C PRO A 58 -5.08 10.70 20.23
N LYS A 59 -4.13 10.90 19.30
CA LYS A 59 -2.71 10.51 19.30
C LYS A 59 -2.39 9.25 18.45
N ALA A 60 -1.31 9.22 17.68
CA ALA A 60 -0.12 10.08 17.73
C ALA A 60 0.09 10.94 16.45
N PRO A 61 0.65 12.15 16.58
CA PRO A 61 1.24 12.85 15.45
C PRO A 61 2.39 12.00 14.88
N ARG A 62 2.49 11.94 13.55
CA ARG A 62 3.71 11.47 12.89
C ARG A 62 4.84 12.39 13.36
N PRO A 63 6.00 11.87 13.82
CA PRO A 63 7.15 12.73 14.03
C PRO A 63 7.52 13.41 12.70
N PRO A 64 7.85 14.71 12.70
CA PRO A 64 8.63 15.28 11.62
C PRO A 64 10.05 14.71 11.76
N GLY A 65 10.32 13.64 11.03
CA GLY A 65 11.67 13.21 10.67
C GLY A 65 11.73 13.36 9.15
N ASP A 66 12.27 14.47 8.65
CA ASP A 66 13.71 14.65 8.42
C ASP A 66 14.13 13.82 7.19
N GLU A 67 13.94 14.45 6.04
CA GLU A 67 14.99 14.65 5.03
C GLU A 67 15.88 13.43 4.70
N SER A 68 15.62 12.85 3.54
CA SER A 68 16.71 12.69 2.58
C SER A 68 16.13 12.91 1.20
N GLU A 69 16.07 14.20 0.86
CA GLU A 69 16.38 14.72 -0.46
C GLU A 69 17.32 13.73 -1.18
N SER A 70 16.85 13.05 -2.24
CA SER A 70 17.76 12.40 -3.17
C SER A 70 18.34 13.51 -4.03
N GLU A 71 19.34 14.20 -3.49
CA GLU A 71 20.14 15.14 -4.23
C GLU A 71 20.69 14.44 -5.47
N GLU A 72 20.48 15.12 -6.57
CA GLU A 72 20.77 14.71 -7.92
C GLU A 72 22.26 14.97 -8.15
N GLU A 73 23.14 14.20 -7.50
CA GLU A 73 24.58 14.35 -7.70
C GLU A 73 25.08 13.47 -8.86
N ASP A 74 25.16 14.16 -9.99
CA ASP A 74 25.96 13.91 -11.17
C ASP A 74 27.40 13.43 -10.84
N THR A 75 27.64 12.13 -10.84
CA THR A 75 29.01 11.58 -10.87
C THR A 75 29.19 10.43 -11.88
N ARG A 76 28.42 10.39 -12.98
CA ARG A 76 28.74 9.44 -14.07
C ARG A 76 29.83 10.05 -14.96
N PRO A 77 31.02 9.44 -15.05
CA PRO A 77 32.09 9.91 -15.92
C PRO A 77 31.62 9.92 -17.38
N ARG A 78 31.88 11.04 -18.04
CA ARG A 78 31.46 11.36 -19.41
C ARG A 78 32.44 10.79 -20.44
N ASP A 79 32.72 9.50 -20.39
CA ASP A 79 33.68 8.84 -21.28
C ASP A 79 33.57 7.29 -21.26
N MET A 80 32.55 6.73 -21.89
CA MET A 80 32.58 5.30 -22.30
C MET A 80 31.99 5.03 -23.68
N TYR A 81 31.75 6.06 -24.50
CA TYR A 81 31.40 5.87 -25.90
C TYR A 81 32.07 6.94 -26.75
N GLY A 82 33.30 6.64 -27.15
CA GLY A 82 34.13 7.44 -28.05
C GLY A 82 35.53 6.88 -28.13
N GLU A 83 35.71 5.86 -28.98
CA GLU A 83 36.89 5.57 -29.81
C GLU A 83 37.31 4.08 -29.81
N ILE A 84 36.77 3.30 -30.75
CA ILE A 84 37.57 2.30 -31.49
C ILE A 84 36.98 2.17 -32.89
N ASP A 85 37.61 2.89 -33.79
CA ASP A 85 37.39 2.93 -35.22
C ASP A 85 37.49 1.53 -35.90
N ARG A 86 36.57 1.30 -36.84
CA ARG A 86 36.74 0.65 -38.16
C ARG A 86 37.35 -0.76 -38.23
N ARG A 87 36.49 -1.77 -38.48
CA ARG A 87 36.54 -2.63 -39.69
C ARG A 87 35.27 -3.51 -39.81
N PRO A 88 34.57 -3.53 -40.97
CA PRO A 88 33.47 -4.45 -41.21
C PRO A 88 34.02 -5.80 -41.74
N PRO A 89 33.39 -6.94 -41.41
CA PRO A 89 33.45 -8.10 -42.28
C PRO A 89 32.11 -8.28 -42.98
N GLU A 90 32.18 -8.27 -44.31
CA GLU A 90 31.07 -8.60 -45.20
C GLU A 90 30.54 -10.04 -45.03
N ASP A 91 29.25 -10.17 -45.33
CA ASP A 91 28.55 -11.37 -45.83
C ASP A 91 28.57 -12.67 -44.99
N THR A 92 27.49 -12.89 -44.23
CA THR A 92 26.88 -14.23 -44.10
C THR A 92 25.36 -14.13 -43.90
N THR A 93 24.61 -14.27 -44.99
CA THR A 93 23.48 -15.22 -45.08
C THR A 93 22.46 -15.28 -43.91
N ARG A 94 21.22 -14.81 -44.11
CA ARG A 94 20.05 -15.63 -44.57
C ARG A 94 18.70 -14.90 -44.36
N MET A 95 17.90 -14.90 -45.43
CA MET A 95 16.45 -14.68 -45.53
C MET A 95 15.67 -15.38 -44.39
N ILE A 96 14.50 -14.94 -43.91
CA ILE A 96 13.09 -15.12 -44.37
C ILE A 96 12.25 -14.19 -43.45
N GLY A 97 11.31 -13.32 -43.86
CA GLY A 97 10.07 -13.56 -44.61
C GLY A 97 8.86 -13.10 -43.77
N VAL A 98 8.17 -12.03 -44.18
CA VAL A 98 6.71 -11.80 -44.20
C VAL A 98 6.42 -10.53 -45.00
#